data_AF-A0A315USH4-F1
#
_entry.id   AF-A0A315USH4-F1
#
_cell.length_a   1.000
_cell.length_b   1.000
_cell.length_c   1.000
_cell.angle_alpha   90.00
_cell.angle_beta   90.00
_cell.angle_gamma   90.00
#
_symmetry.space_group_name_H-M   'P 1'
#
loop_
_entity.id
_entity.type
_entity.pdbx_description
1 polymer ?
#
loop_
_entity_poly.entity_id
_entity_poly.type
_entity_poly.pdbx_seq_one_letter_code
_entity_poly.pdbx_strand_id
1 'polypeptide(L)' 'MYRLTLLTLAVLLCSSSLVNGGKVLVFPVDGSHWVNMNIIIEQLHARGHEVTVLRPFDSWHIKPDSLHYKAI' A
#
# COMPACT_ATOMS: atom_id res chain seq x y z
N MET A 1 -17.45 23.67 25.15
CA MET A 1 -16.35 22.69 24.98
C MET A 1 -16.62 21.77 23.79
N TYR A 2 -17.74 21.03 23.74
CA TYR A 2 -18.08 20.11 22.64
C TYR A 2 -18.08 20.72 21.22
N ARG A 3 -18.52 21.98 21.07
CA ARG A 3 -18.58 22.65 19.76
C ARG A 3 -17.19 22.84 19.11
N LEU A 4 -16.18 23.12 19.93
CA LEU A 4 -14.80 23.24 19.45
C LEU A 4 -14.22 21.87 19.12
N THR A 5 -14.51 20.86 19.95
CA THR A 5 -14.10 19.46 19.74
C THR A 5 -14.68 18.88 18.44
N LEU A 6 -15.95 19.19 18.15
CA LEU A 6 -16.60 18.78 16.89
C LEU A 6 -16.00 19.48 15.68
N LEU A 7 -15.70 20.78 15.78
CA LEU A 7 -15.02 21.52 14.71
C LEU A 7 -13.62 20.97 14.44
N THR A 8 -12.85 20.67 15.50
CA THR A 8 -11.52 20.05 15.34
C THR A 8 -11.60 18.67 14.70
N LEU A 9 -12.60 17.85 15.05
CA LEU A 9 -12.80 16.53 14.45
C LEU A 9 -13.20 16.64 12.97
N ALA A 10 -14.09 17.57 12.63
CA ALA A 10 -14.51 17.82 11.25
C ALA A 10 -13.34 18.31 10.38
N VAL A 11 -12.52 19.22 10.89
CA VAL A 11 -11.30 19.67 10.18
C VAL A 11 -10.34 18.51 9.98
N LEU A 12 -10.08 17.68 10.99
CA LEU A 12 -9.21 16.50 10.88
C LEU A 12 -9.71 15.51 9.82
N LEU A 13 -11.01 15.21 9.78
CA LEU A 13 -11.62 14.31 8.80
C LEU A 13 -11.56 14.89 7.37
N CYS A 14 -11.76 16.19 7.21
CA CYS A 14 -11.63 16.85 5.91
C CYS A 14 -10.16 17.03 5.46
N SER A 15 -9.21 17.04 6.41
CA SER A 15 -7.77 17.14 6.13
C SER A 15 -7.15 15.78 5.83
N SER A 16 -7.73 14.69 6.34
CA SER A 16 -7.37 13.35 5.90
C SER A 16 -7.77 13.21 4.44
N SER A 17 -6.78 13.09 3.56
CA SER A 17 -7.02 12.76 2.17
C SER A 17 -7.85 11.47 2.12
N LEU A 18 -9.15 11.57 1.88
CA LEU A 18 -10.06 10.47 1.53
C LEU A 18 -9.72 9.92 0.14
N VAL A 19 -8.43 9.87 -0.20
CA VAL A 19 -7.94 9.25 -1.41
C VAL A 19 -7.88 7.76 -1.09
N ASN A 20 -8.95 7.07 -1.42
CA ASN A 20 -8.94 5.62 -1.46
C ASN A 20 -8.01 5.24 -2.64
N GLY A 21 -6.80 4.78 -2.34
CA GLY A 21 -5.87 4.38 -3.38
C GLY A 21 -6.46 3.25 -4.21
N GLY A 22 -6.12 3.22 -5.50
CA GLY A 22 -6.60 2.17 -6.41
C GLY A 22 -6.10 0.78 -6.01
N LYS A 23 -6.74 -0.25 -6.55
CA LYS A 23 -6.23 -1.63 -6.46
C LYS A 23 -5.21 -1.86 -7.57
N VAL A 24 -4.00 -2.26 -7.20
CA VAL A 24 -2.89 -2.44 -8.15
C VAL A 24 -2.48 -3.91 -8.16
N LEU A 25 -2.49 -4.53 -9.33
CA LEU A 25 -1.89 -5.84 -9.54
C LEU A 25 -0.47 -5.66 -10.09
N VAL A 26 0.51 -6.28 -9.43
CA VAL A 26 1.90 -6.31 -9.86
C VAL A 26 2.22 -7.70 -10.40
N PHE A 27 2.78 -7.73 -11.61
CA PHE A 27 3.34 -8.93 -12.22
C PHE A 27 4.88 -8.80 -12.21
N PRO A 28 5.56 -9.37 -11.19
CA PRO A 28 6.98 -9.13 -10.96
C PRO A 28 7.89 -10.11 -11.70
N VAL A 29 9.17 -9.76 -11.76
CA VAL A 29 10.29 -10.67 -12.06
C VAL A 29 11.17 -10.73 -10.80
N ASP A 30 11.56 -11.93 -10.39
CA ASP A 30 12.38 -12.15 -9.19
C ASP A 30 13.84 -11.66 -9.38
N GLY A 31 14.60 -11.62 -8.29
CA GLY A 31 16.00 -11.22 -8.29
C GLY A 31 16.19 -9.72 -8.20
N SER A 32 17.17 -9.19 -8.94
CA SER A 32 17.52 -7.75 -8.92
C SER A 32 16.37 -6.85 -9.38
N HIS A 33 15.50 -7.35 -10.28
CA HIS A 33 14.31 -6.62 -10.72
C HIS A 33 13.33 -6.37 -9.56
N TRP A 34 13.21 -7.30 -8.62
CA TRP A 34 12.33 -7.16 -7.47
C TRP A 34 12.76 -6.02 -6.53
N VAL A 35 14.06 -5.75 -6.41
CA VAL A 35 14.58 -4.74 -5.47
C VAL A 35 13.96 -3.36 -5.73
N ASN A 36 13.92 -2.92 -6.98
CA ASN A 36 13.27 -1.65 -7.33
C ASN A 36 11.74 -1.73 -7.24
N MET A 37 11.16 -2.87 -7.60
CA MET A 37 9.71 -3.05 -7.51
C MET A 37 9.21 -2.98 -6.07
N ASN A 38 9.95 -3.53 -5.11
CA ASN A 38 9.58 -3.48 -3.71
C ASN A 38 9.50 -2.03 -3.19
N ILE A 39 10.43 -1.17 -3.58
CA ILE A 39 10.40 0.25 -3.23
C ILE A 39 9.14 0.92 -3.79
N ILE A 40 8.77 0.64 -5.04
CA ILE A 40 7.56 1.20 -5.65
C ILE A 40 6.30 0.72 -4.91
N ILE A 41 6.25 -0.56 -4.55
CA ILE A 41 5.12 -1.15 -3.81
C ILE A 41 4.96 -0.49 -2.44
N GLU A 42 6.06 -0.29 -1.71
CA GLU A 42 6.05 0.41 -0.42
C GLU A 42 5.47 1.83 -0.54
N GLN A 43 5.82 2.55 -1.62
CA GLN A 43 5.28 3.88 -1.87
C GLN A 43 3.81 3.87 -2.28
N LEU A 44 3.37 2.88 -3.07
CA LEU A 44 1.95 2.71 -3.42
C LEU A 44 1.12 2.43 -2.16
N HIS A 45 1.59 1.52 -1.31
CA HIS A 45 0.97 1.20 -0.04
C HIS A 45 0.90 2.42 0.89
N ALA A 46 2.01 3.17 1.04
CA ALA A 46 2.03 4.39 1.84
C ALA A 46 1.05 5.47 1.35
N ARG A 47 0.70 5.45 0.05
CA ARG A 47 -0.31 6.32 -0.57
C ARG A 47 -1.73 5.73 -0.53
N GLY A 48 -1.95 4.65 0.22
CA GLY A 48 -3.27 4.05 0.43
C GLY A 48 -3.74 3.09 -0.67
N HIS A 49 -2.86 2.62 -1.56
CA HIS A 49 -3.23 1.63 -2.58
C HIS A 49 -3.26 0.21 -1.99
N GLU A 50 -4.23 -0.59 -2.41
CA GLU A 50 -4.24 -2.02 -2.14
C GLU A 50 -3.42 -2.73 -3.23
N VAL A 51 -2.25 -3.25 -2.85
CA VAL A 51 -1.33 -3.91 -3.80
C VAL A 51 -1.47 -5.42 -3.70
N THR A 52 -1.64 -6.08 -4.83
CA THR A 52 -1.57 -7.54 -4.98
C THR A 52 -0.39 -7.89 -5.88
N VAL A 53 0.47 -8.81 -5.45
CA VAL A 53 1.64 -9.26 -6.20
C VAL A 53 1.44 -10.71 -6.61
N LEU A 54 1.59 -11.00 -7.89
CA LEU A 54 1.61 -12.38 -8.38
C LEU A 54 2.96 -13.00 -8.04
N ARG A 55 2.98 -14.00 -7.15
CA ARG A 55 4.22 -14.57 -6.60
C ARG A 55 4.47 -15.97 -7.20
N PRO A 56 5.56 -16.17 -7.96
CA PRO A 56 6.01 -17.50 -8.32
C PRO A 56 6.32 -18.34 -7.07
N PHE A 57 5.93 -19.63 -7.07
CA PHE A 57 6.12 -20.52 -5.91
C PHE A 57 7.58 -20.65 -5.48
N ASP A 58 8.47 -20.65 -6.47
CA ASP A 58 9.92 -20.77 -6.35
C ASP A 58 10.63 -19.42 -6.08
N SER A 59 9.86 -18.35 -5.86
CA SER A 59 10.46 -17.03 -5.63
C SER A 59 11.23 -16.94 -4.30
N TRP A 60 12.47 -16.45 -4.38
CA TRP A 60 13.35 -16.24 -3.22
C TRP A 60 13.20 -14.85 -2.59
N HIS A 61 13.10 -13.80 -3.43
CA HIS A 61 13.09 -12.42 -2.94
C HIS A 61 11.68 -11.91 -2.64
N ILE A 62 10.67 -12.40 -3.35
CA ILE A 62 9.27 -12.05 -3.12
C ILE A 62 8.76 -12.89 -1.97
N LYS A 63 8.36 -12.25 -0.87
CA LYS A 63 7.89 -12.94 0.33
C LYS A 63 6.42 -13.31 0.19
N PRO A 64 6.00 -14.48 0.70
CA PRO A 64 4.58 -14.87 0.68
C PRO A 64 3.74 -13.97 1.61
N ASP A 65 4.34 -13.50 2.69
CA ASP A 65 3.73 -12.58 3.65
C ASP A 65 4.42 -11.22 3.59
N SER A 66 3.63 -10.14 3.57
CA SER A 66 4.12 -8.77 3.54
C SER A 66 3.11 -7.82 4.17
N LEU A 67 3.60 -6.73 4.76
CA LEU A 67 2.76 -5.62 5.24
C LEU A 67 2.33 -4.69 4.10
N HIS A 68 3.01 -4.74 2.95
CA HIS A 68 2.85 -3.77 1.86
C HIS A 68 2.02 -4.30 0.69
N TYR A 69 1.82 -5.61 0.59
CA TYR A 69 1.06 -6.24 -0.48
C TYR A 69 0.50 -7.60 -0.06
N LYS A 70 -0.52 -8.07 -0.79
CA LYS A 70 -1.00 -9.45 -0.73
C LYS A 70 -0.34 -10.28 -1.83
N ALA A 71 0.24 -11.42 -1.50
CA ALA A 71 0.73 -12.36 -2.50
C ALA A 71 -0.40 -13.30 -2.96
N ILE A 72 -0.46 -13.58 -4.26
CA ILE A 72 -1.34 -14.60 -4.87
C ILE A 72 -0.55 -15.54 -5.77
#